data_AF-A0A2I0DQD8-F1
#
_entry.id   AF-A0A2I0DQD8-F1
#
_cell.length_a   1.000
_cell.length_b   1.000
_cell.length_c   1.000
_cell.angle_alpha   90.00
_cell.angle_beta   90.00
_cell.angle_gamma   90.00
#
_symmetry.space_group_name_H-M   'P 1'
#
loop_
_entity.id
_entity.type
_entity.pdbx_description
1 polymer ?
#
loop_
_entity_poly.entity_id
_entity_poly.type
_entity_poly.pdbx_seq_one_letter_code
_entity_poly.pdbx_strand_id
1 'polypeptide(L)'
;MKMNTLAASLILTGAFGLSVVSLTAAAHVHENTALDTAVSSDFRQSKNAARDTYRHPKETIAFFEIEPTDTVIELWPGGGWYAEILAPYLADKGHYIGGNFDANPKDEKQRNGYRAKAGKKFEQWLKDNQAKLGNGSTVTFD
;
A
#
# COMPACT_ATOMS: atom_id res chain seq x y z
N MET A 1 -73.46 -43.56 6.38
CA MET A 1 -73.64 -43.14 4.96
C MET A 1 -72.24 -42.99 4.36
N LYS A 2 -71.88 -43.78 3.35
CA LYS A 2 -70.57 -43.69 2.66
C LYS A 2 -70.69 -42.65 1.54
N MET A 3 -69.68 -41.81 1.36
CA MET A 3 -69.40 -41.14 0.08
C MET A 3 -67.91 -40.82 -0.03
N ASN A 4 -67.27 -41.42 -1.04
CA ASN A 4 -65.95 -41.09 -1.56
C ASN A 4 -66.03 -39.80 -2.41
N THR A 5 -64.93 -39.06 -2.59
CA THR A 5 -64.09 -39.00 -3.82
C THR A 5 -63.17 -37.77 -3.81
N LEU A 6 -61.97 -37.93 -4.38
CA LEU A 6 -60.86 -36.99 -4.55
C LEU A 6 -61.17 -35.76 -5.41
N ALA A 7 -60.42 -34.65 -5.21
CA ALA A 7 -59.82 -33.85 -6.29
C ALA A 7 -58.72 -32.91 -5.75
N ALA A 8 -57.69 -32.70 -6.57
CA ALA A 8 -56.42 -32.05 -6.30
C ALA A 8 -56.37 -30.57 -6.74
N SER A 9 -55.23 -29.92 -6.42
CA SER A 9 -54.68 -28.67 -6.99
C SER A 9 -55.27 -27.38 -6.38
N LEU A 10 -54.54 -26.30 -6.10
CA LEU A 10 -53.42 -25.68 -6.81
C LEU A 10 -52.66 -24.70 -5.87
N ILE A 11 -51.35 -24.55 -6.09
CA ILE A 11 -50.43 -23.64 -5.37
C ILE A 11 -50.53 -22.21 -5.93
N LEU A 12 -50.30 -21.23 -5.03
CA LEU A 12 -49.49 -20.00 -5.20
C LEU A 12 -50.23 -18.65 -5.10
N THR A 13 -49.81 -17.84 -4.11
CA THR A 13 -49.48 -16.40 -4.12
C THR A 13 -49.59 -15.91 -2.66
N GLY A 14 -48.67 -15.20 -2.01
CA GLY A 14 -47.36 -14.62 -2.34
C GLY A 14 -47.04 -13.72 -1.16
N ALA A 15 -46.30 -14.22 -0.16
CA ALA A 15 -45.90 -13.42 1.00
C ALA A 15 -44.62 -12.65 0.64
N PHE A 16 -44.73 -11.33 0.54
CA PHE A 16 -43.62 -10.40 0.43
C PHE A 16 -42.76 -10.47 1.71
N GLY A 17 -41.78 -11.38 1.71
CA GLY A 17 -40.70 -11.38 2.70
C GLY A 17 -39.65 -10.36 2.28
N LEU A 18 -39.69 -9.17 2.86
CA LEU A 18 -38.62 -8.19 2.70
C LEU A 18 -37.42 -8.68 3.54
N SER A 19 -36.56 -9.51 2.94
CA SER A 19 -35.26 -9.86 3.52
C SER A 19 -34.37 -8.63 3.49
N VAL A 20 -34.24 -7.96 4.63
CA VAL A 20 -33.12 -7.05 4.89
C VAL A 20 -31.85 -7.89 5.03
N VAL A 21 -31.13 -8.06 3.92
CA VAL A 21 -29.74 -8.51 3.98
C VAL A 21 -28.94 -7.32 4.51
N SER A 22 -28.74 -7.27 5.83
CA SER A 22 -27.71 -6.42 6.42
C SER A 22 -26.36 -6.96 5.97
N LEU A 23 -25.81 -6.36 4.92
CA LEU A 23 -24.43 -6.55 4.51
C LEU A 23 -23.57 -5.85 5.56
N THR A 24 -23.20 -6.55 6.62
CA THR A 24 -22.10 -6.11 7.48
C THR A 24 -20.84 -6.18 6.64
N ALA A 25 -20.44 -5.04 6.06
CA ALA A 25 -19.09 -4.83 5.61
C ALA A 25 -18.20 -4.82 6.86
N ALA A 26 -17.88 -6.01 7.38
CA ALA A 26 -16.71 -6.17 8.21
C ALA A 26 -15.54 -5.82 7.30
N ALA A 27 -15.07 -4.57 7.38
CA ALA A 27 -13.76 -4.23 6.86
C ALA A 27 -12.81 -5.23 7.52
N HIS A 28 -12.29 -6.16 6.72
CA HIS A 28 -11.19 -7.01 7.13
C HIS A 28 -10.03 -6.06 7.38
N VAL A 29 -9.90 -5.57 8.61
CA VAL A 29 -8.63 -5.04 9.09
C VAL A 29 -7.73 -6.26 9.12
N HIS A 30 -7.08 -6.54 8.00
CA HIS A 30 -5.95 -7.45 7.98
C HIS A 30 -4.95 -6.85 8.95
N GLU A 31 -4.80 -7.48 10.13
CA GLU A 31 -3.63 -7.23 10.97
C GLU A 31 -2.42 -7.65 10.15
N ASN A 32 -1.86 -6.68 9.43
CA ASN A 32 -0.66 -6.87 8.67
C ASN A 32 0.51 -6.60 9.61
N THR A 33 0.87 -7.63 10.38
CA THR A 33 1.98 -7.59 11.34
C THR A 33 3.29 -7.11 10.70
N ALA A 34 3.49 -7.38 9.40
CA ALA A 34 4.63 -6.89 8.65
C ALA A 34 4.53 -5.38 8.38
N LEU A 35 3.36 -4.86 8.00
CA LEU A 35 3.15 -3.41 7.81
C LEU A 35 3.30 -2.66 9.13
N ASP A 36 2.76 -3.21 10.23
CA ASP A 36 2.94 -2.65 11.56
C ASP A 36 4.42 -2.56 11.95
N THR A 37 5.17 -3.63 11.73
CA THR A 37 6.61 -3.67 11.96
C THR A 37 7.36 -2.62 11.13
N ALA A 38 6.98 -2.43 9.86
CA ALA A 38 7.60 -1.43 8.99
C ALA A 38 7.29 0.00 9.44
N VAL A 39 6.04 0.29 9.79
CA VAL A 39 5.60 1.62 10.26
C VAL A 39 6.25 1.97 11.60
N SER A 40 6.37 1.03 12.52
CA SER A 40 6.97 1.25 13.85
C SER A 40 8.49 1.00 13.90
N SER A 41 9.17 0.83 12.76
CA SER A 41 10.59 0.47 12.75
C SER A 41 11.50 1.60 13.23
N ASP A 42 12.45 1.29 14.13
CA ASP A 42 13.52 2.20 14.56
C ASP A 42 14.48 2.62 13.43
N PHE A 43 14.37 1.98 12.26
CA PHE A 43 15.08 2.41 11.06
C PHE A 43 14.58 3.75 10.51
N ARG A 44 13.33 4.11 10.80
CA ARG A 44 12.73 5.36 10.32
C ARG A 44 13.35 6.55 11.03
N GLN A 45 13.57 7.64 10.30
CA GLN A 45 14.05 8.88 10.92
C GLN A 45 12.98 9.38 11.91
N SER A 46 13.38 9.79 13.12
CA SER A 46 12.41 10.21 14.15
C SER A 46 11.54 11.40 13.69
N LYS A 47 12.10 12.32 12.89
CA LYS A 47 11.34 13.43 12.28
C LYS A 47 10.30 12.96 11.25
N ASN A 48 10.54 11.82 10.60
CA ASN A 48 9.62 11.22 9.65
C ASN A 48 8.49 10.54 10.43
N ALA A 49 8.81 9.67 11.37
CA ALA A 49 7.81 9.00 12.22
C ALA A 49 6.91 9.99 12.99
N ALA A 50 7.45 11.12 13.48
CA ALA A 50 6.67 12.15 14.18
C ALA A 50 5.53 12.77 13.33
N ARG A 51 5.58 12.62 12.01
CA ARG A 51 4.56 13.15 11.08
C ARG A 51 3.36 12.23 10.90
N ASP A 52 3.45 10.99 11.39
CA ASP A 52 2.47 9.93 11.13
C ASP A 52 1.12 10.21 11.76
N THR A 53 1.08 10.87 12.92
CA THR A 53 -0.20 11.25 13.58
C THR A 53 -1.08 12.16 12.71
N TYR A 54 -0.52 12.78 11.68
CA TYR A 54 -1.25 13.65 10.73
C TYR A 54 -1.41 13.02 9.35
N ARG A 55 -0.68 11.93 9.07
CA ARG A 55 -0.55 11.36 7.72
C ARG A 55 -1.01 9.91 7.61
N HIS A 56 -1.18 9.22 8.74
CA HIS A 56 -1.78 7.89 8.82
C HIS A 56 -1.21 6.92 7.77
N PRO A 57 0.13 6.67 7.77
CA PRO A 57 0.75 5.86 6.72
C PRO A 57 0.24 4.43 6.71
N LYS A 58 0.00 3.82 7.88
CA LYS A 58 -0.53 2.46 7.98
C LYS A 58 -1.88 2.37 7.29
N GLU A 59 -2.78 3.27 7.65
CA GLU A 59 -4.15 3.32 7.12
C GLU A 59 -4.15 3.62 5.62
N THR A 60 -3.26 4.50 5.16
CA THR A 60 -3.14 4.83 3.74
C THR A 60 -2.64 3.63 2.93
N ILE A 61 -1.57 2.96 3.38
CA ILE A 61 -1.01 1.79 2.70
C ILE A 61 -2.04 0.65 2.70
N ALA A 62 -2.74 0.43 3.81
CA ALA A 62 -3.81 -0.57 3.92
C ALA A 62 -5.00 -0.24 3.01
N PHE A 63 -5.37 1.05 2.88
CA PHE A 63 -6.46 1.47 1.98
C PHE A 63 -6.17 1.17 0.51
N PHE A 64 -4.91 1.27 0.09
CA PHE A 64 -4.48 0.89 -1.26
C PHE A 64 -4.27 -0.62 -1.43
N GLU A 65 -4.48 -1.40 -0.37
CA GLU A 65 -4.29 -2.85 -0.35
C GLU A 65 -2.90 -3.27 -0.83
N ILE A 66 -1.87 -2.47 -0.52
CA ILE A 66 -0.49 -2.80 -0.88
C ILE A 66 -0.03 -3.98 -0.02
N GLU A 67 0.39 -5.05 -0.67
CA GLU A 67 0.87 -6.28 -0.05
C GLU A 67 2.41 -6.41 -0.14
N PRO A 68 3.06 -7.20 0.75
CA PRO A 68 4.53 -7.37 0.75
C PRO A 68 5.11 -7.97 -0.54
N THR A 69 4.26 -8.54 -1.40
CA THR A 69 4.61 -9.17 -2.68
C THR A 69 4.50 -8.22 -3.87
N ASP A 70 3.98 -7.02 -3.67
CA ASP A 70 3.73 -6.10 -4.76
C ASP A 70 5.00 -5.45 -5.31
N THR A 71 4.90 -4.92 -6.53
CA THR A 71 5.84 -3.95 -7.06
C THR A 71 5.24 -2.56 -6.94
N VAL A 72 5.86 -1.67 -6.16
CA VAL A 72 5.34 -0.33 -5.88
C VAL A 72 6.31 0.73 -6.36
N ILE A 73 5.79 1.70 -7.13
CA ILE A 73 6.53 2.89 -7.53
C ILE A 73 6.08 4.09 -6.68
N GLU A 74 6.97 4.61 -5.83
CA GLU A 74 6.77 5.88 -5.11
C GLU A 74 7.27 7.05 -5.95
N LEU A 75 6.36 7.93 -6.39
CA LEU A 75 6.73 9.12 -7.15
C LEU A 75 7.33 10.18 -6.22
N TRP A 76 8.56 10.62 -6.54
CA TRP A 76 9.30 11.66 -5.82
C TRP A 76 9.46 11.38 -4.32
N PRO A 77 10.23 10.34 -3.95
CA PRO A 77 10.36 9.92 -2.55
C PRO A 77 11.01 10.99 -1.66
N GLY A 78 11.75 11.93 -2.25
CA GLY A 78 12.24 13.13 -1.58
C GLY A 78 13.01 12.82 -0.30
N GLY A 79 12.45 13.20 0.85
CA GLY A 79 13.02 12.95 2.18
C GLY A 79 12.85 11.53 2.73
N GLY A 80 12.23 10.62 1.96
CA GLY A 80 12.12 9.20 2.26
C GLY A 80 11.00 8.81 3.23
N TRP A 81 9.97 9.64 3.42
CA TRP A 81 8.97 9.36 4.47
C TRP A 81 8.17 8.07 4.25
N TYR A 82 7.70 7.83 3.01
CA TYR A 82 7.07 6.56 2.63
C TYR A 82 8.13 5.51 2.30
N ALA A 83 9.23 5.90 1.64
CA ALA A 83 10.32 4.98 1.30
C ALA A 83 10.86 4.22 2.52
N GLU A 84 10.99 4.87 3.69
CA GLU A 84 11.42 4.25 4.94
C GLU A 84 10.44 3.17 5.47
N ILE A 85 9.21 3.13 4.96
CA ILE A 85 8.19 2.10 5.25
C ILE A 85 8.10 1.10 4.10
N LEU A 86 7.85 1.58 2.88
CA LEU A 86 7.59 0.75 1.70
C LEU A 86 8.81 -0.08 1.28
N ALA A 87 10.01 0.49 1.31
CA ALA A 87 11.21 -0.23 0.89
C ALA A 87 11.51 -1.46 1.77
N PRO A 88 11.56 -1.38 3.12
CA PRO A 88 11.72 -2.57 3.94
C PRO A 88 10.49 -3.49 3.95
N TYR A 89 9.28 -2.95 3.79
CA TYR A 89 8.04 -3.74 3.73
C TYR A 89 8.00 -4.68 2.52
N LEU A 90 8.54 -4.24 1.38
CA LEU A 90 8.57 -4.98 0.12
C LEU A 90 9.88 -5.78 -0.08
N ALA A 91 10.87 -5.65 0.81
CA ALA A 91 12.24 -6.09 0.56
C ALA A 91 12.42 -7.60 0.32
N ASP A 92 11.58 -8.45 0.92
CA ASP A 92 11.71 -9.91 0.86
C ASP A 92 11.07 -10.52 -0.39
N LYS A 93 9.82 -10.13 -0.70
CA LYS A 93 9.00 -10.79 -1.74
C LYS A 93 8.48 -9.85 -2.83
N GLY A 94 8.55 -8.55 -2.59
CA GLY A 94 8.05 -7.52 -3.48
C GLY A 94 9.20 -6.76 -4.10
N HIS A 95 8.88 -5.55 -4.60
CA HIS A 95 9.87 -4.67 -5.17
C HIS A 95 9.50 -3.20 -4.98
N TYR A 96 10.37 -2.45 -4.31
CA TYR A 96 10.23 -1.01 -4.19
C TYR A 96 10.99 -0.28 -5.30
N ILE A 97 10.33 0.67 -5.95
CA ILE A 97 10.91 1.55 -6.97
C ILE A 97 10.68 3.01 -6.56
N GLY A 98 11.77 3.76 -6.37
CA GLY A 98 11.70 5.20 -6.20
C GLY A 98 11.66 5.91 -7.55
N GLY A 99 10.57 6.60 -7.86
CA GLY A 99 10.47 7.57 -8.96
C GLY A 99 11.31 8.81 -8.67
N ASN A 100 12.60 8.72 -8.97
CA ASN A 100 13.63 9.65 -8.51
C ASN A 100 13.95 10.72 -9.56
N PHE A 101 14.56 11.81 -9.10
CA PHE A 101 15.16 12.78 -10.02
C PHE A 101 16.39 12.19 -10.70
N ASP A 102 16.67 12.62 -11.94
CA ASP A 102 17.94 12.32 -12.61
C ASP A 102 19.11 12.79 -11.73
N ALA A 103 19.88 11.82 -11.24
CA ALA A 103 21.05 12.06 -10.41
C ALA A 103 22.25 12.56 -11.22
N ASN A 104 22.29 12.37 -12.55
CA ASN A 104 23.42 12.77 -13.38
C ASN A 104 23.00 13.39 -14.72
N PRO A 105 22.27 14.52 -14.70
CA PRO A 105 21.86 15.18 -15.92
C PRO A 105 23.08 15.71 -16.68
N LYS A 106 22.98 15.69 -18.01
CA LYS A 106 24.04 16.16 -18.91
C LYS A 106 24.32 17.65 -18.73
N ASP A 107 23.26 18.44 -18.52
CA ASP A 107 23.38 19.87 -18.28
C ASP A 107 24.06 20.15 -16.93
N GLU A 108 25.12 20.97 -16.97
CA GLU A 108 25.94 21.25 -15.79
C GLU A 108 25.21 22.05 -14.71
N LYS A 109 24.35 22.99 -15.09
CA LYS A 109 23.57 23.77 -14.12
C LYS A 109 22.58 22.85 -13.39
N GLN A 110 21.93 21.94 -14.12
CA GLN A 110 21.02 20.95 -13.54
C GLN A 110 21.76 19.96 -12.64
N ARG A 111 22.95 19.50 -13.03
CA ARG A 111 23.78 18.55 -12.27
C ARG A 111 24.17 19.08 -10.89
N ASN A 112 24.34 20.40 -10.78
CA ASN A 112 24.63 21.09 -9.52
C ASN A 112 23.36 21.59 -8.78
N GLY A 113 22.20 21.41 -9.39
CA GLY A 113 20.90 21.84 -8.88
C GLY A 113 20.32 20.94 -7.79
N TYR A 114 19.20 21.37 -7.22
CA TYR A 114 18.50 20.66 -6.14
C TYR A 114 18.09 19.24 -6.55
N ARG A 115 17.50 19.07 -7.74
CA ARG A 115 16.98 17.77 -8.21
C ARG A 115 18.07 16.71 -8.29
N ALA A 116 19.19 17.00 -8.94
CA ALA A 116 20.30 16.06 -9.03
C ALA A 116 20.90 15.72 -7.65
N LYS A 117 21.03 16.72 -6.76
CA LYS A 117 21.52 16.49 -5.39
C LYS A 117 20.56 15.62 -4.57
N ALA A 118 19.26 15.87 -4.65
CA ALA A 118 18.23 15.08 -3.99
C ALA A 118 18.20 13.64 -4.55
N GLY A 119 18.29 13.50 -5.88
CA GLY A 119 18.34 12.22 -6.57
C GLY A 119 19.53 11.37 -6.12
N LYS A 120 20.74 11.93 -6.17
CA LYS A 120 21.97 11.29 -5.67
C LYS A 120 21.85 10.87 -4.22
N LYS A 121 21.29 11.73 -3.36
CA LYS A 121 21.13 11.43 -1.94
C LYS A 121 20.19 10.25 -1.72
N PHE A 122 19.11 10.16 -2.48
CA PHE A 122 18.16 9.06 -2.38
C PHE A 122 18.76 7.73 -2.87
N GLU A 123 19.47 7.75 -4.01
CA GLU A 123 20.21 6.58 -4.52
C GLU A 123 21.27 6.10 -3.53
N GLN A 124 22.01 7.03 -2.93
CA GLN A 124 23.00 6.71 -1.91
C GLN A 124 22.34 6.10 -0.67
N TRP A 125 21.19 6.62 -0.23
CA TRP A 125 20.44 6.05 0.90
C TRP A 125 19.97 4.62 0.61
N LEU A 126 19.48 4.32 -0.59
CA LEU A 126 19.13 2.94 -0.98
C LEU A 126 20.34 2.01 -0.90
N LYS A 127 21.47 2.46 -1.46
CA LYS A 127 22.73 1.70 -1.47
C LYS A 127 23.27 1.43 -0.07
N ASP A 128 23.31 2.47 0.79
CA ASP A 128 23.85 2.36 2.14
C ASP A 128 23.03 1.43 3.04
N ASN A 129 21.75 1.23 2.69
CA ASN A 129 20.82 0.44 3.48
C ASN A 129 20.36 -0.85 2.77
N GLN A 130 21.05 -1.28 1.71
CA GLN A 130 20.66 -2.41 0.86
C GLN A 130 20.34 -3.69 1.66
N ALA A 131 21.10 -3.96 2.73
CA ALA A 131 20.87 -5.14 3.59
C ALA A 131 19.46 -5.17 4.22
N LYS A 132 18.85 -4.00 4.46
CA LYS A 132 17.49 -3.87 5.01
C LYS A 132 16.43 -3.61 3.94
N LEU A 133 16.81 -2.96 2.84
CA LEU A 133 15.91 -2.52 1.78
C LEU A 133 15.80 -3.52 0.62
N GLY A 134 16.55 -4.61 0.67
CA GLY A 134 16.59 -5.60 -0.40
C GLY A 134 17.08 -5.01 -1.71
N ASN A 135 16.43 -5.37 -2.81
CA ASN A 135 16.79 -4.94 -4.16
C ASN A 135 16.11 -3.65 -4.61
N GLY A 136 15.67 -2.79 -3.67
CA GLY A 136 15.02 -1.52 -3.98
C GLY A 136 15.80 -0.69 -5.02
N SER A 137 15.07 -0.13 -5.98
CA SER A 137 15.65 0.51 -7.17
C SER A 137 15.08 1.90 -7.44
N THR A 138 15.61 2.62 -8.43
CA THR A 138 15.08 3.90 -8.88
C THR A 138 14.75 3.89 -10.36
N VAL A 139 13.79 4.73 -10.74
CA VAL A 139 13.49 5.07 -12.13
C VAL A 139 13.37 6.59 -12.24
N THR A 140 13.77 7.15 -13.37
CA THR A 140 13.58 8.57 -13.68
C THR A 140 12.43 8.74 -14.65
N PHE A 141 11.63 9.78 -14.45
CA PHE A 141 10.56 10.19 -15.36
C PHE A 141 10.93 11.51 -16.01
N ASP A 142 10.64 11.63 -17.31
CA ASP A 142 10.88 12.82 -18.14
C ASP A 142 9.79 13.89 -17.98
#